data_AF-A0A6G7RWU6-F1
#
_entry.id   AF-A0A6G7RWU6-F1
#
_cell.length_a   1.000
_cell.length_b   1.000
_cell.length_c   1.000
_cell.angle_alpha   90.00
_cell.angle_beta   90.00
_cell.angle_gamma   90.00
#
_symmetry.space_group_name_H-M   'P 1'
#
loop_
_entity.id
_entity.type
_entity.pdbx_description
1 polymer ?
#
loop_
_entity_poly.entity_id
_entity_poly.type
_entity_poly.pdbx_seq_one_letter_code
_entity_poly.pdbx_strand_id
1 'polypeptide(L)'
;MKKTKKQIKAWDDYRLSLLLEKSKSDDHFEKYITIIASGALGLTITFIDKISPLENAICIWIISIGWFLLTTTLFINLLSHYIASKNNTKAVQDIDDEKEYDEIVSGINSRNKKMNRLNLASIYTLAIGLFCILIYTSINAYNGKKNHITTETQDEYKTKSCTKSAESKRQNDTITNISIKQ
;
A
#
# COMPACT_ATOMS: atom_id res chain seq x y z
N MET A 1 -50.69 -20.21 9.26
CA MET A 1 -50.11 -21.56 9.49
C MET A 1 -48.88 -21.44 10.39
N LYS A 2 -48.83 -22.16 11.52
CA LYS A 2 -47.61 -22.25 12.35
C LYS A 2 -46.62 -23.20 11.67
N LYS A 3 -45.35 -22.82 11.57
CA LYS A 3 -44.28 -23.67 11.00
C LYS A 3 -44.14 -24.95 11.83
N THR A 4 -43.89 -26.08 11.18
CA THR A 4 -43.64 -27.36 11.88
C THR A 4 -42.27 -27.35 12.56
N LYS A 5 -42.07 -28.17 13.61
CA LYS A 5 -40.76 -28.30 14.29
C LYS A 5 -39.62 -28.64 13.30
N LYS A 6 -39.91 -29.49 12.31
CA LYS A 6 -38.96 -29.85 11.24
C LYS A 6 -38.62 -28.65 10.35
N GLN A 7 -39.60 -27.82 10.01
CA GLN A 7 -39.36 -26.59 9.26
C GLN A 7 -38.53 -25.60 10.08
N ILE A 8 -38.83 -25.41 11.37
CA ILE A 8 -38.06 -24.50 12.25
C ILE A 8 -36.59 -24.94 12.30
N LYS A 9 -36.33 -26.22 12.57
CA LYS A 9 -34.96 -26.76 12.58
C LYS A 9 -34.23 -26.55 11.24
N ALA A 10 -34.90 -26.81 10.12
CA ALA A 10 -34.30 -26.59 8.80
C ALA A 10 -33.96 -25.10 8.53
N TRP A 11 -34.79 -24.17 9.02
CA TRP A 11 -34.50 -22.74 8.94
C TRP A 11 -33.30 -22.34 9.81
N ASP A 12 -33.16 -22.92 11.00
CA ASP A 12 -32.04 -22.66 11.90
C ASP A 12 -30.72 -23.22 11.34
N ASP A 13 -30.74 -24.45 10.81
CA ASP A 13 -29.58 -25.08 10.16
C ASP A 13 -29.13 -24.25 8.94
N TYR A 14 -30.09 -23.77 8.12
CA TYR A 14 -29.79 -22.90 6.97
C TYR A 14 -29.24 -21.54 7.40
N ARG A 15 -29.80 -20.94 8.46
CA ARG A 15 -29.27 -19.68 9.00
C ARG A 15 -27.84 -19.87 9.51
N LEU A 16 -27.54 -20.98 10.17
CA LEU A 16 -26.20 -21.32 10.63
C LEU A 16 -25.23 -21.47 9.45
N SER A 17 -25.62 -22.15 8.37
CA SER A 17 -24.76 -22.30 7.20
C SER A 17 -24.41 -20.95 6.56
N LEU A 18 -25.38 -20.02 6.47
CA LEU A 18 -25.14 -18.67 5.95
C LEU A 18 -24.18 -17.87 6.84
N LEU A 19 -24.30 -17.99 8.16
CA LEU A 19 -23.39 -17.32 9.10
C LEU A 19 -21.96 -17.86 9.01
N LEU A 20 -21.81 -19.19 8.86
CA LEU A 20 -20.52 -19.83 8.66
C LEU A 20 -19.86 -19.42 7.34
N GLU A 21 -20.63 -19.35 6.26
CA GLU A 21 -20.14 -18.90 4.95
C GLU A 21 -19.69 -17.43 5.00
N LYS A 22 -20.47 -16.56 5.64
CA LYS A 22 -20.09 -15.18 5.87
C LYS A 22 -18.76 -15.08 6.64
N SER A 23 -18.63 -15.79 7.76
CA SER A 23 -17.41 -15.78 8.57
C SER A 23 -16.18 -16.18 7.75
N LYS A 24 -16.29 -17.22 6.91
CA LYS A 24 -15.20 -17.64 6.02
C LYS A 24 -14.85 -16.56 4.99
N SER A 25 -15.87 -15.90 4.42
CA SER A 25 -15.65 -14.80 3.47
C SER A 25 -14.93 -13.63 4.13
N ASP A 26 -15.31 -13.28 5.36
CA ASP A 26 -14.66 -12.21 6.13
C ASP A 26 -13.19 -12.55 6.40
N ASP A 27 -12.88 -13.79 6.82
CA ASP A 27 -11.50 -14.26 7.03
C ASP A 27 -10.66 -14.19 5.74
N HIS A 28 -11.22 -14.61 4.60
CA HIS A 28 -10.54 -14.53 3.31
C HIS A 28 -10.26 -13.08 2.90
N PHE A 29 -11.22 -12.19 3.15
CA PHE A 29 -11.08 -10.78 2.85
C PHE A 29 -9.95 -10.14 3.68
N GLU A 30 -9.91 -10.38 5.00
CA GLU A 30 -8.82 -9.92 5.87
C GLU A 30 -7.45 -10.48 5.41
N LYS A 31 -7.40 -11.73 4.96
CA LYS A 31 -6.17 -12.32 4.41
C LYS A 31 -5.71 -11.60 3.14
N TYR A 32 -6.64 -11.28 2.23
CA TYR A 32 -6.29 -10.55 1.00
C TYR A 32 -5.79 -9.13 1.29
N ILE A 33 -6.40 -8.42 2.25
CA ILE A 33 -5.91 -7.11 2.71
C ILE A 33 -4.45 -7.23 3.16
N THR A 34 -4.13 -8.22 4.01
CA THR A 34 -2.76 -8.44 4.49
C THR A 34 -1.78 -8.68 3.34
N ILE A 35 -2.12 -9.60 2.44
CA ILE A 35 -1.25 -9.97 1.32
C ILE A 35 -0.98 -8.77 0.41
N ILE A 36 -2.02 -8.00 0.07
CA ILE A 36 -1.88 -6.82 -0.80
C ILE A 36 -1.07 -5.73 -0.10
N ALA A 37 -1.40 -5.41 1.16
CA ALA A 37 -0.70 -4.36 1.91
C ALA A 37 0.78 -4.69 2.12
N SER A 38 1.08 -5.91 2.60
CA SER A 38 2.46 -6.36 2.82
C SER A 38 3.24 -6.49 1.51
N GLY A 39 2.62 -7.02 0.45
CA GLY A 39 3.24 -7.13 -0.87
C GLY A 39 3.59 -5.77 -1.46
N ALA A 40 2.65 -4.82 -1.44
CA ALA A 40 2.89 -3.46 -1.92
C ALA A 40 3.96 -2.74 -1.08
N LEU A 41 3.89 -2.84 0.26
CA LEU A 41 4.87 -2.23 1.15
C LEU A 41 6.27 -2.82 0.93
N GLY A 42 6.39 -4.15 0.90
CA GLY A 42 7.67 -4.85 0.71
C GLY A 42 8.29 -4.55 -0.66
N LEU A 43 7.47 -4.58 -1.73
CA LEU A 43 7.94 -4.25 -3.07
C LEU A 43 8.42 -2.80 -3.14
N THR A 44 7.64 -1.86 -2.59
CA THR A 44 8.00 -0.43 -2.67
C THR A 44 9.22 -0.09 -1.83
N ILE A 45 9.36 -0.62 -0.61
CA ILE A 45 10.57 -0.42 0.20
C ILE A 45 11.80 -1.01 -0.49
N THR A 46 11.69 -2.21 -1.05
CA THR A 46 12.83 -2.91 -1.67
C THR A 46 13.31 -2.22 -2.94
N PHE A 47 12.38 -1.72 -3.75
CA PHE A 47 12.70 -1.14 -5.05
C PHE A 47 12.67 0.38 -5.08
N ILE A 48 12.50 1.07 -3.95
CA ILE A 48 12.35 2.53 -3.95
C ILE A 48 13.54 3.22 -4.63
N ASP A 49 14.76 2.82 -4.29
CA ASP A 49 15.98 3.40 -4.86
C ASP A 49 16.13 3.11 -6.36
N LYS A 50 15.58 1.98 -6.83
CA LYS A 50 15.57 1.60 -8.25
C LYS A 50 14.51 2.35 -9.05
N ILE A 51 13.37 2.64 -8.44
CA ILE A 51 12.24 3.35 -9.07
C ILE A 51 12.51 4.86 -9.08
N SER A 52 13.10 5.37 -8.02
CA SER A 52 13.30 6.79 -7.76
C SER A 52 14.39 6.97 -6.71
N PRO A 53 15.63 7.33 -7.10
CA PRO A 53 16.65 7.71 -6.14
C PRO A 53 16.11 8.82 -5.24
N LEU A 54 16.03 8.58 -3.92
CA LEU A 54 15.40 9.52 -2.98
C LEU A 54 16.04 10.91 -3.03
N GLU A 55 17.32 10.98 -3.36
CA GLU A 55 18.09 12.23 -3.49
C GLU A 55 17.50 13.20 -4.52
N ASN A 56 16.87 12.67 -5.57
CA ASN A 56 16.27 13.46 -6.64
C ASN A 56 14.74 13.41 -6.63
N ALA A 57 14.16 12.76 -5.62
CA ALA A 57 12.74 12.49 -5.56
C ALA A 57 11.95 13.73 -5.16
N ILE A 58 10.93 14.04 -5.95
CA ILE A 58 9.99 15.11 -5.64
C ILE A 58 8.85 14.52 -4.80
N CYS A 59 8.42 15.24 -3.75
CA CYS A 59 7.30 14.86 -2.88
C CYS A 59 7.51 13.55 -2.07
N ILE A 60 8.69 13.37 -1.46
CA ILE A 60 9.01 12.23 -0.56
C ILE A 60 7.96 12.03 0.56
N TRP A 61 7.32 13.10 1.02
CA TRP A 61 6.25 13.01 2.02
C TRP A 61 5.06 12.14 1.58
N ILE A 62 4.73 12.11 0.28
CA ILE A 62 3.60 11.32 -0.23
C ILE A 62 3.87 9.82 -0.07
N ILE A 63 5.09 9.37 -0.38
CA ILE A 63 5.42 7.95 -0.20
C ILE A 63 5.51 7.58 1.29
N SER A 64 6.04 8.48 2.13
CA SER A 64 6.07 8.25 3.58
C SER A 64 4.66 8.08 4.16
N ILE A 65 3.70 8.92 3.74
CA ILE A 65 2.27 8.77 4.10
C ILE A 65 1.72 7.45 3.58
N GLY A 66 2.01 7.09 2.32
CA GLY A 66 1.58 5.82 1.73
C GLY A 66 2.05 4.61 2.54
N TRP A 67 3.33 4.58 2.92
CA TRP A 67 3.89 3.53 3.77
C TRP A 67 3.22 3.50 5.15
N PHE A 68 3.05 4.66 5.79
CA PHE A 68 2.40 4.73 7.10
C PHE A 68 0.96 4.20 7.04
N LEU A 69 0.21 4.52 5.99
CA LEU A 69 -1.15 4.00 5.78
C LEU A 69 -1.16 2.49 5.54
N LEU A 70 -0.25 1.94 4.74
CA LEU A 70 -0.15 0.49 4.53
C LEU A 70 0.24 -0.25 5.83
N THR A 71 1.20 0.28 6.58
CA THR A 71 1.59 -0.26 7.89
C THR A 71 0.41 -0.20 8.87
N THR A 72 -0.30 0.92 8.93
CA THR A 72 -1.50 1.08 9.77
C THR A 72 -2.57 0.07 9.38
N THR A 73 -2.79 -0.17 8.09
CA THR A 73 -3.73 -1.19 7.59
C THR A 73 -3.37 -2.58 8.12
N LEU A 74 -2.08 -2.97 8.07
CA LEU A 74 -1.62 -4.24 8.62
C LEU A 74 -1.87 -4.34 10.13
N PHE A 75 -1.62 -3.26 10.88
CA PHE A 75 -1.89 -3.22 12.32
C PHE A 75 -3.38 -3.35 12.65
N ILE A 76 -4.25 -2.63 11.94
CA ILE A 76 -5.70 -2.73 12.17
C ILE A 76 -6.18 -4.14 11.84
N ASN A 77 -5.70 -4.73 10.75
CA ASN A 77 -6.09 -6.07 10.35
C ASN A 77 -5.63 -7.15 11.35
N LEU A 78 -4.41 -7.03 11.86
CA LEU A 78 -3.90 -7.92 12.91
C LEU A 78 -4.70 -7.75 14.23
N LEU A 79 -5.05 -6.51 14.57
CA LEU A 79 -5.83 -6.22 15.77
C LEU A 79 -7.28 -6.74 15.65
N SER A 80 -7.87 -6.73 14.45
CA SER A 80 -9.18 -7.35 14.16
C SER A 80 -9.18 -8.81 14.57
N HIS A 81 -8.22 -9.59 14.08
CA HIS A 81 -8.07 -11.01 14.45
C HIS A 81 -7.86 -11.23 15.95
N TYR A 82 -7.01 -10.41 16.60
CA TYR A 82 -6.79 -10.52 18.04
C TYR A 82 -8.07 -10.28 18.85
N ILE A 83 -8.84 -9.25 18.47
CA ILE A 83 -10.11 -8.92 19.12
C ILE A 83 -11.18 -9.99 18.84
N ALA A 84 -11.26 -10.51 17.62
CA ALA A 84 -12.15 -11.60 17.24
C ALA A 84 -11.90 -12.86 18.08
N SER A 85 -10.64 -13.28 18.19
CA SER A 85 -10.24 -14.41 19.02
C SER A 85 -10.66 -14.22 20.49
N LYS A 86 -10.37 -13.05 21.07
CA LYS A 86 -10.76 -12.72 22.45
C LYS A 86 -12.28 -12.70 22.66
N ASN A 87 -13.04 -12.24 21.67
CA ASN A 87 -14.50 -12.21 21.74
C ASN A 87 -15.10 -13.61 21.70
N ASN A 88 -14.51 -14.53 20.93
CA ASN A 88 -14.94 -15.93 20.89
C ASN A 88 -14.70 -16.61 22.23
N THR A 89 -13.52 -16.42 22.84
CA THR A 89 -13.25 -16.94 24.20
C THR A 89 -14.22 -16.39 25.23
N LYS A 90 -14.53 -15.09 25.17
CA LYS A 90 -15.52 -14.48 26.06
C LYS A 90 -16.94 -15.02 25.84
N ALA A 91 -17.34 -15.27 24.59
CA ALA A 91 -18.66 -15.81 24.31
C ALA A 91 -18.82 -17.24 24.84
N VAL A 92 -17.76 -18.06 24.78
CA VAL A 92 -17.74 -19.39 25.41
C VAL A 92 -17.87 -19.26 26.93
N GLN A 93 -17.10 -18.36 27.54
CA GLN A 93 -17.18 -18.13 28.98
C GLN A 93 -18.55 -17.60 29.42
N ASP A 94 -19.16 -16.70 28.65
CA ASP A 94 -20.51 -16.18 28.94
C ASP A 94 -21.58 -17.29 28.87
N ILE A 95 -21.37 -18.34 28.06
CA ILE A 95 -22.23 -19.55 28.01
C ILE A 95 -21.98 -20.44 29.24
N ASP A 96 -20.72 -20.67 29.60
CA ASP A 96 -20.33 -21.48 30.76
C ASP A 96 -20.82 -20.85 32.08
N ASP A 97 -20.90 -19.52 32.14
CA ASP A 97 -21.41 -18.74 33.29
C ASP A 97 -22.96 -18.66 33.35
N GLU A 98 -23.68 -19.41 32.51
CA GLU A 98 -25.16 -19.44 32.42
C GLU A 98 -25.82 -18.04 32.30
N LYS A 99 -25.16 -17.09 31.64
CA LYS A 99 -25.72 -15.74 31.46
C LYS A 99 -27.00 -15.76 30.61
N GLU A 100 -27.85 -14.77 30.86
CA GLU A 100 -29.11 -14.62 30.13
C GLU A 100 -28.84 -14.42 28.63
N TYR A 101 -29.62 -15.10 27.79
CA TYR A 101 -29.45 -15.11 26.33
C TYR A 101 -29.38 -13.70 25.73
N ASP A 102 -30.21 -12.78 26.21
CA ASP A 102 -30.26 -11.41 25.71
C ASP A 102 -29.00 -10.59 26.06
N GLU A 103 -28.35 -10.88 27.20
CA GLU A 103 -27.10 -10.25 27.60
C GLU A 103 -25.94 -10.73 26.71
N ILE A 104 -25.90 -12.03 26.39
CA ILE A 104 -24.91 -12.62 25.48
C ILE A 104 -25.07 -12.01 24.07
N VAL A 105 -26.29 -11.96 23.55
CA VAL A 105 -26.58 -11.46 22.19
C VAL A 105 -26.26 -9.97 22.07
N SER A 106 -26.64 -9.15 23.05
CA SER A 106 -26.35 -7.71 23.03
C SER A 106 -24.85 -7.41 23.12
N GLY A 107 -24.11 -8.15 23.94
CA GLY A 107 -22.65 -8.07 24.06
C GLY A 107 -21.95 -8.42 22.75
N ILE A 108 -22.34 -9.50 22.09
CA ILE A 108 -21.81 -9.91 20.78
C ILE A 108 -22.10 -8.84 19.72
N ASN A 109 -23.33 -8.33 19.65
CA ASN A 109 -23.73 -7.34 18.64
C ASN A 109 -22.93 -6.03 18.74
N SER A 110 -22.69 -5.54 19.96
CA SER A 110 -21.87 -4.34 20.21
C SER A 110 -20.40 -4.52 19.78
N ARG A 111 -19.82 -5.69 20.11
CA ARG A 111 -18.45 -6.06 19.71
C ARG A 111 -18.34 -6.16 18.18
N ASN A 112 -19.35 -6.75 17.52
CA ASN A 112 -19.37 -6.92 16.07
C ASN A 112 -19.46 -5.58 15.33
N LYS A 113 -20.22 -4.60 15.85
CA LYS A 113 -20.25 -3.23 15.30
C LYS A 113 -18.88 -2.55 15.34
N LYS A 114 -18.10 -2.75 16.42
CA LYS A 114 -16.74 -2.21 16.51
C LYS A 114 -15.82 -2.86 15.50
N MET A 115 -15.90 -4.18 15.33
CA MET A 115 -15.14 -4.94 14.33
C MET A 115 -15.42 -4.43 12.92
N ASN A 116 -16.70 -4.27 12.57
CA ASN A 116 -17.11 -3.79 11.25
C ASN A 116 -16.54 -2.41 10.91
N ARG A 117 -16.46 -1.50 11.90
CA ARG A 117 -15.84 -0.18 11.69
C ARG A 117 -14.33 -0.27 11.47
N LEU A 118 -13.63 -1.15 12.19
CA LEU A 118 -12.20 -1.36 12.02
C LEU A 118 -11.91 -1.98 10.64
N ASN A 119 -12.66 -2.99 10.22
CA ASN A 119 -12.50 -3.60 8.90
C ASN A 119 -12.77 -2.57 7.78
N LEU A 120 -13.84 -1.78 7.90
CA LEU A 120 -14.13 -0.70 6.96
C LEU A 120 -13.02 0.35 6.92
N ALA A 121 -12.46 0.72 8.08
CA ALA A 121 -11.32 1.63 8.15
C ALA A 121 -10.07 1.05 7.47
N SER A 122 -9.79 -0.26 7.62
CA SER A 122 -8.71 -0.94 6.90
C SER A 122 -8.86 -0.82 5.39
N ILE A 123 -10.08 -1.01 4.86
CA ILE A 123 -10.35 -0.89 3.41
C ILE A 123 -10.00 0.52 2.90
N TYR A 124 -10.47 1.56 3.59
CA TYR A 124 -10.20 2.94 3.18
C TYR A 124 -8.71 3.28 3.30
N THR A 125 -8.08 2.89 4.40
CA THR A 125 -6.66 3.16 4.66
C THR A 125 -5.78 2.46 3.62
N LEU A 126 -6.10 1.21 3.25
CA LEU A 126 -5.44 0.46 2.20
C LEU A 126 -5.54 1.18 0.85
N ALA A 127 -6.76 1.55 0.44
CA ALA A 127 -7.00 2.20 -0.83
C ALA A 127 -6.22 3.52 -0.93
N ILE A 128 -6.30 4.37 0.09
CA ILE A 128 -5.57 5.65 0.11
C ILE A 128 -4.06 5.42 0.08
N GLY A 129 -3.53 4.46 0.84
CA GLY A 129 -2.11 4.12 0.84
C GLY A 129 -1.59 3.67 -0.52
N LEU A 130 -2.35 2.83 -1.23
CA LEU A 130 -2.03 2.41 -2.59
C LEU A 130 -2.07 3.58 -3.58
N PHE A 131 -3.07 4.46 -3.49
CA PHE A 131 -3.14 5.66 -4.34
C PHE A 131 -1.95 6.60 -4.10
N CYS A 132 -1.53 6.82 -2.85
CA CYS A 132 -0.35 7.63 -2.53
C CYS A 132 0.90 7.08 -3.22
N ILE A 133 1.12 5.75 -3.14
CA ILE A 133 2.27 5.08 -3.79
C ILE A 133 2.19 5.22 -5.31
N LEU A 134 1.02 5.00 -5.91
CA LEU A 134 0.82 5.14 -7.35
C LEU A 134 1.08 6.57 -7.85
N ILE A 135 0.57 7.57 -7.13
CA ILE A 135 0.77 8.99 -7.45
C ILE A 135 2.25 9.34 -7.35
N TYR A 136 2.92 8.97 -6.26
CA TYR A 136 4.34 9.23 -6.07
C TYR A 136 5.19 8.62 -7.19
N THR A 137 4.98 7.33 -7.47
CA THR A 137 5.75 6.62 -8.51
C THR A 137 5.50 7.21 -9.90
N SER A 138 4.26 7.63 -10.20
CA SER A 138 3.92 8.27 -11.48
C SER A 138 4.59 9.64 -11.66
N ILE A 139 4.52 10.49 -10.63
CA ILE A 139 5.16 11.82 -10.65
C ILE A 139 6.66 11.66 -10.83
N ASN A 140 7.28 10.75 -10.08
CA ASN A 140 8.72 10.60 -10.12
C ASN A 140 9.21 9.94 -11.42
N ALA A 141 8.46 8.98 -11.97
CA ALA A 141 8.79 8.38 -13.26
C ALA A 141 8.74 9.42 -14.40
N TYR A 142 7.74 10.30 -14.39
CA TYR A 142 7.64 11.38 -15.38
C TYR A 142 8.79 12.39 -15.26
N ASN A 143 9.14 12.78 -14.03
CA ASN A 143 10.22 13.73 -13.78
C ASN A 143 11.61 13.13 -14.06
N GLY A 144 11.83 11.85 -13.75
CA GLY A 144 13.06 11.13 -14.07
C GLY A 144 13.37 11.15 -15.56
N LYS A 145 12.35 10.99 -16.41
CA LYS A 145 12.49 11.08 -17.87
C LYS A 145 12.92 12.48 -18.33
N LYS A 146 12.39 13.54 -17.71
CA LYS A 146 12.75 14.93 -18.05
C LYS A 146 14.19 15.27 -17.69
N ASN A 147 14.67 14.80 -16.54
CA ASN A 147 16.03 15.04 -16.08
C ASN A 147 17.06 14.36 -16.98
N HIS A 148 16.84 13.10 -17.40
CA HIS A 148 17.74 12.40 -18.33
C HIS A 148 17.91 13.15 -19.67
N ILE A 149 16.81 13.62 -20.26
CA ILE A 149 16.84 14.38 -21.51
C ILE A 149 17.62 15.70 -21.35
N THR A 150 17.51 16.34 -20.19
CA THR A 150 18.18 17.62 -19.93
C THR A 150 19.68 17.42 -19.68
N THR A 151 20.09 16.35 -19.01
CA THR A 151 21.51 16.03 -18.78
C THR A 151 22.20 15.61 -20.07
N GLU A 152 21.57 14.75 -20.89
CA GLU A 152 22.13 14.34 -22.19
C GLU A 152 22.32 15.53 -23.14
N THR A 153 21.36 16.47 -23.17
CA THR A 153 21.48 17.68 -24.00
C THR A 153 22.52 18.68 -23.48
N GLN A 154 22.71 18.80 -22.17
CA GLN A 154 23.79 19.63 -21.62
C GLN A 154 25.18 19.02 -21.81
N ASP A 155 25.34 17.71 -21.61
CA ASP A 155 26.62 17.02 -21.82
C ASP A 155 27.00 17.02 -23.30
N GLU A 156 26.03 16.86 -24.21
CA GLU A 156 26.28 16.98 -25.65
C GLU A 156 26.66 18.40 -26.06
N TYR A 157 26.04 19.44 -25.48
CA TYR A 157 26.39 20.84 -25.73
C TYR A 157 27.79 21.19 -25.20
N LYS A 158 28.11 20.75 -23.98
CA LYS A 158 29.41 21.00 -23.32
C LYS A 158 30.56 20.27 -24.05
N THR A 159 30.30 19.05 -24.52
CA THR A 159 31.24 18.30 -25.35
C THR A 159 31.49 19.03 -26.68
N LYS A 160 30.44 19.44 -27.38
CA LYS A 160 30.55 20.19 -28.65
C LYS A 160 31.25 21.54 -28.49
N SER A 161 31.08 22.25 -27.37
CA SER A 161 31.79 23.51 -27.13
C SER A 161 33.28 23.31 -26.84
N CYS A 162 33.62 22.27 -26.08
CA CYS A 162 35.00 21.92 -25.75
C CYS A 162 35.80 21.50 -27.01
N THR A 163 35.20 20.69 -27.88
CA THR A 163 35.85 20.24 -29.13
C THR A 163 36.11 21.42 -30.07
N LYS A 164 35.13 22.32 -30.25
CA LYS A 164 35.30 23.54 -31.06
C LYS A 164 36.39 24.47 -30.52
N SER A 165 36.47 24.63 -29.19
CA SER A 165 37.53 25.42 -28.56
C SER A 165 38.91 24.80 -28.73
N ALA A 166 39.02 23.46 -28.69
CA ALA A 166 40.28 22.75 -28.88
C ALA A 166 40.77 22.82 -30.34
N GLU A 167 39.86 22.69 -31.32
CA GLU A 167 40.14 22.80 -32.74
C GLU A 167 40.61 24.21 -33.13
N SER A 168 39.92 25.26 -32.64
CA SER A 168 40.31 26.66 -32.87
C SER A 168 41.70 26.97 -32.31
N LYS A 169 42.04 26.43 -31.13
CA LYS A 169 43.36 26.61 -30.52
C LYS A 169 44.46 25.91 -31.33
N ARG A 170 44.21 24.68 -31.77
CA ARG A 170 45.13 23.92 -32.64
C ARG A 170 45.41 24.61 -33.96
N GLN A 171 44.38 25.23 -34.56
CA GLN A 171 44.51 25.95 -35.82
C GLN A 171 45.34 27.23 -35.67
N ASN A 172 45.13 27.98 -34.59
CA ASN A 172 45.96 29.15 -34.28
C ASN A 172 47.41 28.78 -33.98
N ASP A 173 47.66 27.72 -33.22
CA ASP A 173 49.01 27.23 -32.92
C ASP A 173 49.74 26.73 -34.19
N THR A 174 49.00 26.21 -35.17
CA THR A 174 49.58 25.80 -36.46
C THR A 174 49.97 27.01 -37.31
N ILE A 175 49.12 28.06 -37.32
CA ILE A 175 49.37 29.29 -38.09
C ILE A 175 50.55 30.08 -37.53
N THR A 176 50.66 30.22 -36.20
CA THR A 176 51.80 30.91 -35.55
C THR A 176 53.12 30.19 -35.80
N ASN A 177 53.14 28.85 -35.76
CA ASN A 177 54.37 28.09 -36.03
C ASN A 177 54.84 28.14 -37.49
N ILE A 178 53.92 28.32 -38.45
CA ILE A 178 54.26 28.52 -39.87
C ILE A 178 54.83 29.93 -40.10
N SER A 179 54.28 30.94 -39.43
CA SER A 179 54.70 32.34 -39.60
C SER A 179 56.07 32.68 -38.98
N ILE A 180 56.59 31.84 -38.07
CA ILE A 180 57.90 32.02 -37.42
C ILE A 180 59.04 31.37 -38.23
N LYS A 181 58.73 30.57 -39.26
CA LYS A 181 59.71 29.80 -40.07
C LYS A 181 60.01 30.40 -41.46
N GLN A 182 59.48 31.57 -41.80
CA GLN A 182 59.81 32.33 -43.01
C GLN A 182 60.74 33.49 -42.67
#